data_AF-A0A180EU93-F1
#
_entry.id   AF-A0A180EU93-F1
#
_cell.length_a   1.000
_cell.length_b   1.000
_cell.length_c   1.000
_cell.angle_alpha   90.00
_cell.angle_beta   90.00
_cell.angle_gamma   90.00
#
_symmetry.space_group_name_H-M   'P 1'
#
loop_
_entity.id
_entity.type
_entity.pdbx_description
1 polymer ?
#
loop_
_entity_poly.entity_id
_entity_poly.type
_entity_poly.pdbx_seq_one_letter_code
_entity_poly.pdbx_strand_id
1 'polypeptide(L)'
;MNKQKIGLILLGLVGFALLGSGVIKFVKPAEFAAEMNGNTMAPYILGVVELIALAALAIPRTRLLGVILAASYWGGAMAFSWLHAGEMPIAPIVLSVLTYVGAYLYRPSLGDGSPTTQVI
;
A
#
# COMPACT_ATOMS: atom_id res chain seq x y z
N MET A 1 -3.59 21.98 -11.07
CA MET A 1 -3.36 20.55 -11.39
C MET A 1 -4.70 19.80 -11.24
N ASN A 2 -5.10 18.93 -12.18
CA ASN A 2 -6.39 18.20 -12.09
C ASN A 2 -6.39 17.25 -10.88
N LYS A 3 -7.52 17.14 -10.15
CA LYS A 3 -7.73 16.21 -9.01
C LYS A 3 -7.28 14.80 -9.35
N GLN A 4 -7.59 14.31 -10.55
CA GLN A 4 -7.17 12.98 -11.00
C GLN A 4 -5.64 12.82 -11.04
N LYS A 5 -4.91 13.85 -11.51
CA LYS A 5 -3.43 13.83 -11.55
C LYS A 5 -2.85 13.84 -10.14
N ILE A 6 -3.44 14.62 -9.23
CA ILE A 6 -3.06 14.61 -7.80
C ILE A 6 -3.26 13.20 -7.24
N GLY A 7 -4.41 12.59 -7.47
CA GLY A 7 -4.70 11.22 -7.03
C GLY A 7 -3.68 10.20 -7.54
N LEU A 8 -3.32 10.28 -8.83
CA LEU A 8 -2.28 9.41 -9.40
C LEU A 8 -0.90 9.62 -8.77
N ILE A 9 -0.53 10.86 -8.46
CA ILE A 9 0.75 11.15 -7.79
C ILE A 9 0.75 10.54 -6.39
N LEU A 10 -0.31 10.70 -5.62
CA LEU A 10 -0.43 10.12 -4.28
C LEU A 10 -0.38 8.58 -4.32
N LEU A 11 -1.10 7.96 -5.25
CA LEU A 11 -1.04 6.51 -5.46
C LEU A 11 0.34 6.05 -5.97
N GLY A 12 1.03 6.88 -6.74
CA GLY A 12 2.40 6.65 -7.16
C GLY A 12 3.38 6.62 -5.97
N LEU A 13 3.21 7.52 -5.00
CA LEU A 13 3.99 7.51 -3.76
C LEU A 13 3.73 6.25 -2.93
N VAL A 14 2.47 5.81 -2.83
CA VAL A 14 2.11 4.55 -2.18
C VAL A 14 2.77 3.36 -2.90
N GLY A 15 2.72 3.34 -4.23
CA GLY A 15 3.38 2.31 -5.03
C GLY A 15 4.90 2.31 -4.85
N PHE A 16 5.53 3.47 -4.78
CA PHE A 16 6.97 3.58 -4.52
C PHE A 16 7.35 3.05 -3.14
N ALA A 17 6.55 3.33 -2.10
CA ALA A 17 6.76 2.79 -0.76
C ALA A 17 6.62 1.26 -0.73
N LEU A 18 5.60 0.70 -1.41
CA LEU A 18 5.42 -0.75 -1.56
C LEU A 18 6.60 -1.40 -2.29
N LEU A 19 7.10 -0.77 -3.36
CA LEU A 19 8.25 -1.26 -4.10
C LEU A 19 9.50 -1.31 -3.22
N GLY A 20 9.84 -0.18 -2.57
CA GLY A 20 11.04 -0.10 -1.73
C GLY A 20 10.97 -1.07 -0.55
N SER A 21 9.85 -1.09 0.15
CA SER A 21 9.63 -1.99 1.29
C SER A 21 9.64 -3.46 0.88
N GLY A 22 8.97 -3.81 -0.23
CA GLY A 22 8.88 -5.18 -0.73
C GLY A 22 10.24 -5.72 -1.17
N VAL A 23 11.01 -4.94 -1.93
CA VAL A 23 12.35 -5.35 -2.40
C VAL A 23 13.31 -5.54 -1.23
N ILE A 24 13.31 -4.64 -0.24
CA ILE A 24 14.22 -4.71 0.92
C ILE A 24 14.03 -6.02 1.71
N LYS A 25 12.82 -6.59 1.74
CA LYS A 25 12.54 -7.87 2.43
C LYS A 25 13.22 -9.08 1.78
N PHE A 26 13.69 -8.98 0.53
CA PHE A 26 14.49 -10.02 -0.13
C PHE A 26 15.99 -9.79 -0.01
N VAL A 27 16.41 -8.55 0.29
CA VAL A 27 17.82 -8.15 0.37
C VAL A 27 18.37 -8.27 1.79
N LYS A 28 17.52 -8.10 2.82
CA LYS A 28 17.95 -8.21 4.22
C LYS A 28 18.17 -9.68 4.64
N PRO A 29 19.17 -9.97 5.50
CA PRO A 29 19.41 -11.32 6.01
C PRO A 29 18.19 -11.87 6.76
N ALA A 30 17.86 -13.15 6.53
CA ALA A 30 16.72 -13.82 7.15
C ALA A 30 16.76 -13.82 8.68
N GLU A 31 17.97 -13.77 9.29
CA GLU A 31 18.18 -13.75 10.74
C GLU A 31 17.63 -12.48 11.40
N PHE A 32 17.87 -11.31 10.80
CA PHE A 32 17.34 -10.03 11.31
C PHE A 32 15.80 -9.99 11.30
N ALA A 33 15.23 -10.78 10.40
CA ALA A 33 13.81 -10.80 10.14
C ALA A 33 13.10 -11.89 10.96
N ALA A 34 13.82 -12.95 11.33
CA ALA A 34 13.39 -13.95 12.30
C ALA A 34 13.27 -13.37 13.71
N GLU A 35 14.22 -12.54 14.14
CA GLU A 35 14.15 -11.84 15.43
C GLU A 35 12.94 -10.90 15.50
N MET A 36 12.63 -10.20 14.41
CA MET A 36 11.50 -9.25 14.39
C MET A 36 10.13 -9.91 14.18
N ASN A 37 10.02 -10.97 13.38
CA ASN A 37 8.73 -11.55 12.97
C ASN A 37 8.44 -12.92 13.60
N GLY A 38 9.37 -13.50 14.37
CA GLY A 38 9.25 -14.86 14.91
C GLY A 38 9.25 -15.97 13.84
N ASN A 39 9.48 -15.63 12.57
CA ASN A 39 9.41 -16.53 11.43
C ASN A 39 10.33 -16.03 10.29
N THR A 40 11.30 -16.86 9.91
CA THR A 40 12.26 -16.57 8.82
C THR A 40 11.61 -16.40 7.45
N MET A 41 10.43 -16.98 7.22
CA MET A 41 9.68 -16.91 5.96
C MET A 41 8.73 -15.72 5.87
N ALA A 42 8.29 -15.16 7.00
CA ALA A 42 7.34 -14.05 7.04
C ALA A 42 7.76 -12.83 6.19
N PRO A 43 9.02 -12.37 6.19
CA PRO A 43 9.45 -11.22 5.39
C PRO A 43 9.29 -11.47 3.89
N TYR A 44 9.64 -12.67 3.41
CA TYR A 44 9.50 -13.02 2.01
C TYR A 44 8.03 -13.02 1.57
N ILE A 45 7.15 -13.59 2.40
CA ILE A 45 5.71 -13.61 2.13
C ILE A 45 5.15 -12.17 2.09
N LEU A 46 5.52 -11.33 3.06
CA LEU A 46 5.10 -9.92 3.09
C LEU A 46 5.63 -9.16 1.87
N GLY A 47 6.87 -9.41 1.46
CA GLY A 47 7.46 -8.81 0.27
C GLY A 47 6.71 -9.19 -1.01
N VAL A 48 6.31 -10.46 -1.15
CA VAL A 48 5.45 -10.90 -2.27
C VAL A 48 4.10 -10.17 -2.25
N VAL A 49 3.45 -10.06 -1.09
CA VAL A 49 2.16 -9.36 -0.94
C VAL A 49 2.28 -7.89 -1.36
N GLU A 50 3.34 -7.19 -0.95
CA GLU A 50 3.59 -5.79 -1.35
C GLU A 50 3.77 -5.64 -2.86
N LEU A 51 4.52 -6.56 -3.49
CA LEU A 51 4.75 -6.53 -4.94
C LEU A 51 3.48 -6.85 -5.73
N ILE A 52 2.62 -7.76 -5.24
CA ILE A 52 1.31 -8.02 -5.84
C ILE A 52 0.41 -6.79 -5.72
N ALA A 53 0.37 -6.16 -4.54
CA ALA A 53 -0.39 -4.93 -4.32
C ALA A 53 0.09 -3.80 -5.25
N LEU A 54 1.41 -3.63 -5.39
CA LEU A 54 2.03 -2.70 -6.31
C LEU A 54 1.64 -2.98 -7.76
N ALA A 55 1.77 -4.22 -8.23
CA ALA A 55 1.43 -4.60 -9.60
C ALA A 55 -0.04 -4.29 -9.90
N ALA A 56 -0.94 -4.64 -8.98
CA ALA A 56 -2.35 -4.34 -9.08
C ALA A 56 -2.63 -2.82 -9.08
N LEU A 57 -1.89 -2.04 -8.30
CA LEU A 57 -2.04 -0.58 -8.18
C LEU A 57 -1.52 0.17 -9.42
N ALA A 58 -0.42 -0.30 -10.00
CA ALA A 58 0.22 0.31 -11.16
C ALA A 58 -0.65 0.17 -12.42
N ILE A 59 -1.22 -1.02 -12.65
CA ILE A 59 -2.01 -1.33 -13.85
C ILE A 59 -3.38 -0.62 -13.77
N PRO A 60 -3.73 0.28 -14.71
CA PRO A 60 -4.97 1.06 -14.65
C PRO A 60 -6.24 0.22 -14.52
N ARG A 61 -6.27 -0.95 -15.17
CA ARG A 61 -7.42 -1.87 -15.17
C ARG A 61 -7.68 -2.52 -13.80
N THR A 62 -6.64 -2.69 -12.98
CA THR A 62 -6.73 -3.36 -11.66
C THR A 62 -6.50 -2.39 -10.50
N ARG A 63 -6.35 -1.09 -10.77
CA ARG A 63 -5.92 -0.11 -9.77
C ARG A 63 -6.77 -0.09 -8.51
N LEU A 64 -8.08 -0.26 -8.64
CA LEU A 64 -8.98 -0.32 -7.48
C LEU A 64 -8.66 -1.53 -6.58
N LEU A 65 -8.34 -2.69 -7.16
CA LEU A 65 -7.87 -3.85 -6.41
C LEU A 65 -6.54 -3.54 -5.71
N GLY A 66 -5.61 -2.87 -6.39
CA GLY A 66 -4.36 -2.41 -5.78
C GLY A 66 -4.56 -1.49 -4.58
N VAL A 67 -5.53 -0.56 -4.65
CA VAL A 67 -5.92 0.30 -3.52
C VAL A 67 -6.43 -0.53 -2.35
N ILE A 68 -7.29 -1.51 -2.59
CA ILE A 68 -7.83 -2.39 -1.54
C ILE A 68 -6.70 -3.20 -0.90
N LEU A 69 -5.83 -3.82 -1.70
CA LEU A 69 -4.70 -4.60 -1.21
C LEU A 69 -3.72 -3.74 -0.38
N ALA A 70 -3.40 -2.53 -0.86
CA ALA A 70 -2.55 -1.60 -0.12
C ALA A 70 -3.20 -1.18 1.21
N ALA A 71 -4.49 -0.83 1.21
CA ALA A 71 -5.21 -0.46 2.41
C ALA A 71 -5.25 -1.59 3.46
N SER A 72 -5.50 -2.82 3.03
CA SER A 72 -5.44 -4.00 3.91
C SER A 72 -4.03 -4.21 4.48
N TYR A 73 -3.00 -4.06 3.64
CA TYR A 73 -1.62 -4.20 4.07
C TYR A 73 -1.21 -3.15 5.11
N TRP A 74 -1.57 -1.87 4.91
CA TRP A 74 -1.26 -0.81 5.87
C TRP A 74 -1.95 -1.03 7.22
N GLY A 75 -3.20 -1.51 7.22
CA GLY A 75 -3.90 -1.87 8.46
C GLY A 75 -3.18 -2.96 9.26
N GLY A 76 -2.71 -4.00 8.57
CA GLY A 76 -1.88 -5.06 9.18
C GLY A 76 -0.54 -4.53 9.70
N ALA A 77 0.15 -3.71 8.91
CA ALA A 77 1.43 -3.10 9.31
C ALA A 77 1.28 -2.19 10.53
N MET A 78 0.22 -1.38 10.59
CA MET A 78 -0.09 -0.55 11.76
C MET A 78 -0.30 -1.39 13.01
N ALA A 79 -1.16 -2.42 12.93
CA ALA A 79 -1.44 -3.30 14.07
C ALA A 79 -0.18 -4.02 14.55
N PHE A 80 0.62 -4.55 13.62
CA PHE A 80 1.86 -5.23 13.94
C PHE A 80 2.86 -4.31 14.64
N SER A 81 3.12 -3.13 14.08
CA SER A 81 4.02 -2.14 14.68
C SER A 81 3.55 -1.68 16.06
N TRP A 82 2.25 -1.44 16.26
CA TRP A 82 1.72 -1.02 17.56
C TRP A 82 1.90 -2.10 18.64
N LEU A 83 1.68 -3.37 18.28
CA LEU A 83 1.73 -4.49 19.21
C LEU A 83 3.15 -5.00 19.49
N HIS A 84 4.08 -4.87 18.54
CA HIS A 84 5.41 -5.50 18.63
C HIS A 84 6.56 -4.49 18.70
N ALA A 85 6.45 -3.33 18.06
CA ALA A 85 7.53 -2.33 18.08
C ALA A 85 7.37 -1.32 19.22
N GLY A 86 6.16 -1.16 19.77
CA GLY A 86 5.89 -0.22 20.87
C GLY A 86 5.98 1.27 20.48
N GLU A 87 6.23 1.57 19.21
CA GLU A 87 6.32 2.91 18.66
C GLU A 87 5.06 3.28 17.87
N MET A 88 4.78 4.58 17.75
CA MET A 88 3.68 5.06 16.92
C MET A 88 3.98 4.73 15.44
N PRO A 89 3.09 4.00 14.73
CA PRO A 89 3.36 3.53 13.38
C PRO A 89 3.07 4.62 12.34
N ILE A 90 3.87 5.70 12.38
CA ILE A 90 3.69 6.90 11.55
C ILE A 90 3.72 6.55 10.06
N ALA A 91 4.67 5.72 9.64
CA ALA A 91 4.82 5.34 8.22
C ALA A 91 3.55 4.70 7.62
N PRO A 92 3.01 3.59 8.17
CA PRO A 92 1.80 3.00 7.60
C PRO A 92 0.54 3.86 7.85
N ILE A 93 0.49 4.73 8.87
CA ILE A 93 -0.59 5.73 9.01
C ILE A 93 -0.58 6.70 7.83
N VAL A 94 0.57 7.31 7.52
CA VAL A 94 0.70 8.26 6.41
C VAL A 94 0.38 7.58 5.08
N LEU A 95 0.91 6.36 4.85
CA LEU A 95 0.65 5.60 3.63
C LEU A 95 -0.82 5.19 3.49
N SER A 96 -1.50 4.89 4.60
CA SER A 96 -2.94 4.62 4.62
C SER A 96 -3.73 5.86 4.18
N VAL A 97 -3.43 7.03 4.75
CA VAL A 97 -4.08 8.30 4.35
C VAL A 97 -3.82 8.61 2.87
N LEU A 98 -2.58 8.47 2.40
CA LEU A 98 -2.24 8.67 0.98
C LEU A 98 -2.99 7.70 0.07
N THR A 99 -3.19 6.46 0.50
CA THR A 99 -3.94 5.43 -0.25
C THR A 99 -5.40 5.85 -0.43
N TYR A 100 -6.09 6.22 0.66
CA TYR A 100 -7.50 6.62 0.59
C TYR A 100 -7.72 7.95 -0.12
N VAL A 101 -6.92 8.98 0.21
CA VAL A 101 -7.02 10.31 -0.44
C VAL A 101 -6.65 10.19 -1.92
N GLY A 102 -5.60 9.44 -2.24
CA GLY A 102 -5.19 9.17 -3.62
C GLY A 102 -6.29 8.49 -4.42
N ALA A 103 -6.93 7.46 -3.86
CA ALA A 103 -8.04 6.75 -4.50
C ALA A 103 -9.26 7.66 -4.72
N TYR A 104 -9.65 8.44 -3.71
CA TYR A 104 -10.77 9.39 -3.80
C TYR A 104 -10.52 10.47 -4.87
N LEU A 105 -9.32 11.06 -4.91
CA LEU A 105 -8.98 12.08 -5.90
C LEU A 105 -8.82 11.51 -7.31
N TYR A 106 -8.34 10.27 -7.44
CA TYR A 106 -8.23 9.57 -8.72
C TYR A 106 -9.61 9.25 -9.30
N ARG A 107 -10.54 8.80 -8.47
CA ARG A 107 -11.90 8.43 -8.88
C ARG A 107 -12.94 9.02 -7.92
N PRO A 108 -13.36 10.28 -8.16
CA PRO A 108 -14.33 10.97 -7.30
C PRO A 108 -15.68 10.26 -7.17
N SER A 109 -16.05 9.46 -8.19
CA SER A 109 -17.26 8.64 -8.19
C SER A 109 -17.32 7.64 -7.01
N LEU A 110 -16.20 7.38 -6.35
CA LEU A 110 -16.15 6.55 -5.15
C LEU A 110 -16.74 7.22 -3.91
N GLY A 111 -16.85 8.56 -3.87
CA GLY A 111 -17.36 9.28 -2.69
C GLY A 111 -18.68 10.01 -2.90
N ASP A 112 -19.07 10.32 -4.14
CA ASP A 112 -20.34 10.99 -4.45
C ASP A 112 -21.46 10.02 -4.90
N GLY A 113 -21.14 8.73 -5.09
CA GLY A 113 -22.09 7.72 -5.55
C GLY A 113 -22.57 7.90 -6.99
N SER A 114 -21.97 8.83 -7.74
CA SER A 114 -22.30 9.04 -9.15
C SER A 114 -22.00 7.78 -9.97
N PRO A 115 -22.83 7.46 -10.98
CA PRO A 115 -22.56 6.35 -11.87
C PRO A 115 -21.15 6.48 -12.44
N THR A 116 -20.41 5.38 -12.50
CA THR A 116 -19.10 5.41 -13.15
C THR A 116 -19.32 5.69 -14.63
N THR A 117 -19.17 6.94 -15.04
CA THR A 117 -19.18 7.28 -16.46
C THR A 117 -17.95 6.61 -17.07
N GLN A 118 -18.19 5.56 -17.87
CA GLN A 118 -17.15 4.93 -18.66
C GLN A 118 -16.73 5.94 -19.73
N VAL A 119 -15.69 6.72 -19.46
CA VAL A 119 -15.01 7.47 -20.50
C VAL A 119 -14.19 6.43 -21.26
N ILE A 120 -14.78 5.94 -22.35
CA ILE A 120 -14.14 5.10 -23.37
C ILE A 120 -13.07 5.94 -24.06
#